data_AF-A0A7S2KD24-F1
#
_entry.id   AF-A0A7S2KD24-F1
#
_cell.length_a   1.000
_cell.length_b   1.000
_cell.length_c   1.000
_cell.angle_alpha   90.00
_cell.angle_beta   90.00
_cell.angle_gamma   90.00
#
_symmetry.space_group_name_H-M   'P 1'
#
loop_
_entity.id
_entity.type
_entity.pdbx_description
1 polymer ?
#
loop_
_entity_poly.entity_id
_entity_poly.type
_entity_poly.pdbx_seq_one_letter_code
_entity_poly.pdbx_strand_id
1 'polypeptide(L)'
;TEVTLYDLVGRLIKPATEARRCSYVEVVASGAQRPRWFVSHWWGEPVLFFVKCLRQHSRDRILGEDCAYWVCAYANNQWQLGDNVTTDPAQSAFRKAMALAEGTVSIVDGSATCFTRVWCAYEVFVSLCVVREPHYLY
;
A
#
# COMPACT_ATOMS: atom_id res chain seq x y z
N THR A 1 9.77 -20.64 -9.59
CA THR A 1 9.42 -19.23 -9.84
C THR A 1 8.94 -18.63 -8.55
N GLU A 2 9.48 -17.48 -8.14
CA GLU A 2 8.99 -16.77 -6.97
C GLU A 2 7.65 -16.08 -7.28
N VAL A 3 6.74 -16.08 -6.32
CA VAL A 3 5.41 -15.46 -6.47
C VAL A 3 5.53 -13.97 -6.14
N THR A 4 5.14 -13.12 -7.08
CA THR A 4 5.14 -11.66 -6.94
C THR A 4 3.74 -11.12 -6.66
N LEU A 5 3.60 -9.81 -6.43
CA LEU A 5 2.27 -9.21 -6.37
C LEU A 5 1.56 -9.19 -7.73
N TYR A 6 2.29 -9.23 -8.86
CA TYR A 6 1.66 -9.43 -10.17
C TYR A 6 0.93 -10.78 -10.24
N ASP A 7 1.58 -11.85 -9.77
CA ASP A 7 0.98 -13.18 -9.68
C ASP A 7 -0.19 -13.20 -8.72
N LEU A 8 -0.03 -12.59 -7.54
CA LEU A 8 -1.09 -12.53 -6.53
C LEU A 8 -2.33 -11.81 -7.04
N VAL A 9 -2.15 -10.68 -7.75
CA VAL A 9 -3.26 -9.94 -8.36
C VAL A 9 -3.98 -10.79 -9.38
N GLY A 10 -3.24 -11.44 -10.29
CA GLY A 10 -3.83 -12.23 -11.37
C GLY A 10 -4.48 -13.54 -10.91
N ARG A 11 -3.87 -14.23 -9.93
CA ARG A 11 -4.23 -15.60 -9.55
C ARG A 11 -5.09 -15.70 -8.30
N LEU A 12 -5.11 -14.67 -7.45
CA LEU A 12 -5.89 -14.66 -6.21
C LEU A 12 -6.86 -13.49 -6.15
N ILE A 13 -6.36 -12.25 -6.24
CA ILE A 13 -7.19 -11.06 -5.96
C ILE A 13 -8.29 -10.89 -7.00
N LYS A 14 -7.96 -10.95 -8.30
CA LYS A 14 -8.96 -10.83 -9.36
C LYS A 14 -10.02 -11.93 -9.26
N PRO A 15 -9.66 -13.24 -9.19
CA PRO A 15 -10.67 -14.28 -8.97
C PRO A 15 -11.54 -14.06 -7.72
N ALA A 16 -10.95 -13.70 -6.58
CA ALA A 16 -11.69 -13.48 -5.34
C ALA A 16 -12.64 -12.27 -5.39
N THR A 17 -12.34 -11.28 -6.23
CA THR A 17 -13.11 -10.03 -6.35
C THR A 17 -14.04 -10.01 -7.57
N GLU A 18 -14.04 -11.05 -8.42
CA GLU A 18 -14.75 -11.07 -9.70
C GLU A 18 -16.26 -10.84 -9.56
N ALA A 19 -16.90 -11.51 -8.59
CA ALA A 19 -18.35 -11.41 -8.40
C ALA A 19 -18.83 -9.99 -8.04
N ARG A 20 -18.00 -9.21 -7.34
CA ARG A 20 -18.34 -7.86 -6.84
C ARG A 20 -17.61 -6.73 -7.58
N ARG A 21 -16.57 -7.05 -8.34
CA ARG A 21 -15.66 -6.11 -9.02
C ARG A 21 -15.18 -4.97 -8.12
N CYS A 22 -14.75 -5.32 -6.91
CA CYS A 22 -14.32 -4.39 -5.85
C CYS A 22 -12.85 -4.61 -5.47
N SER A 23 -12.35 -3.84 -4.50
CA SER A 23 -11.00 -4.07 -3.95
C SER A 23 -10.93 -5.36 -3.14
N TYR A 24 -9.73 -5.91 -2.94
CA TYR A 24 -9.56 -7.14 -2.16
C TYR A 24 -9.97 -6.94 -0.70
N VAL A 25 -9.62 -5.78 -0.12
CA VAL A 25 -9.94 -5.46 1.28
C VAL A 25 -11.46 -5.47 1.54
N GLU A 26 -12.29 -5.05 0.58
CA GLU A 26 -13.75 -5.11 0.69
C GLU A 26 -14.33 -6.52 0.72
N VAL A 27 -13.56 -7.54 0.30
CA VAL A 27 -13.95 -8.95 0.36
C VAL A 27 -13.53 -9.59 1.69
N VAL A 28 -12.36 -9.23 2.22
CA VAL A 28 -11.76 -9.95 3.36
C VAL A 28 -11.87 -9.22 4.69
N ALA A 29 -12.06 -7.90 4.71
CA ALA A 29 -12.17 -7.15 5.94
C ALA A 29 -13.58 -7.28 6.54
N SER A 30 -13.66 -7.40 7.87
CA SER A 30 -14.94 -7.42 8.60
C SER A 30 -15.63 -6.05 8.70
N GLY A 31 -14.94 -4.98 8.29
CA GLY A 31 -15.45 -3.61 8.35
C GLY A 31 -14.45 -2.61 7.77
N ALA A 32 -14.80 -1.33 7.85
CA ALA A 32 -13.90 -0.26 7.41
C ALA A 32 -12.62 -0.22 8.26
N GLN A 33 -11.46 -0.13 7.60
CA GLN A 33 -10.15 -0.09 8.25
C GLN A 33 -9.42 1.19 7.85
N ARG A 34 -9.12 2.06 8.81
CA ARG A 34 -8.23 3.20 8.59
C ARG A 34 -6.78 2.69 8.56
N PRO A 35 -6.00 2.98 7.51
CA PRO A 35 -4.61 2.54 7.48
C PRO A 35 -3.78 3.32 8.50
N ARG A 36 -3.03 2.61 9.33
CA ARG A 36 -2.02 3.21 10.22
C ARG A 36 -0.71 3.44 9.47
N TRP A 37 -0.36 2.57 8.54
CA TRP A 37 0.86 2.67 7.74
C TRP A 37 0.55 2.60 6.25
N PHE A 38 1.13 3.51 5.48
CA PHE A 38 1.17 3.43 4.03
C PHE A 38 2.39 2.60 3.60
N VAL A 39 2.21 1.66 2.67
CA VAL A 39 3.30 0.80 2.20
C VAL A 39 3.72 1.20 0.80
N SER A 40 4.94 1.74 0.68
CA SER A 40 5.61 2.05 -0.58
C SER A 40 6.45 0.86 -1.01
N HIS A 41 6.18 0.28 -2.18
CA HIS A 41 6.85 -0.92 -2.64
C HIS A 41 6.72 -1.14 -4.15
N TRP A 42 7.55 -2.02 -4.70
CA TRP A 42 7.45 -2.44 -6.10
C TRP A 42 6.85 -3.85 -6.21
N TRP A 43 6.05 -4.10 -7.25
CA TRP A 43 5.21 -5.31 -7.28
C TRP A 43 5.92 -6.62 -7.62
N GLY A 44 7.09 -6.58 -8.24
CA GLY A 44 7.77 -7.80 -8.70
C GLY A 44 8.80 -8.35 -7.73
N GLU A 45 8.90 -7.82 -6.50
CA GLU A 45 9.62 -8.52 -5.44
C GLU A 45 8.83 -9.77 -5.00
N PRO A 46 9.49 -10.79 -4.44
CA PRO A 46 8.81 -11.93 -3.87
C PRO A 46 7.87 -11.51 -2.74
N VAL A 47 6.59 -11.85 -2.85
CA VAL A 47 5.56 -11.43 -1.89
C VAL A 47 5.88 -11.88 -0.45
N LEU A 48 6.57 -13.01 -0.30
CA LEU A 48 6.97 -13.51 1.01
C LEU A 48 8.06 -12.66 1.67
N PHE A 49 8.95 -12.02 0.90
CA PHE A 49 9.93 -11.09 1.44
C PHE A 49 9.28 -9.77 1.83
N PHE A 50 8.41 -9.25 0.97
CA PHE A 50 7.52 -8.13 1.29
C PHE A 50 6.77 -8.33 2.62
N VAL A 51 6.13 -9.50 2.82
CA VAL A 51 5.41 -9.82 4.07
C VAL A 51 6.38 -9.94 5.26
N LYS A 52 7.58 -10.48 5.08
CA LYS A 52 8.60 -10.53 6.14
C LYS A 52 9.00 -9.13 6.59
N CYS A 53 9.21 -8.19 5.67
CA CYS A 53 9.52 -6.80 5.99
C CYS A 53 8.40 -6.14 6.81
N LEU A 54 7.13 -6.31 6.41
CA LEU A 54 6.00 -5.76 7.17
C LEU A 54 5.86 -6.40 8.55
N ARG A 55 6.08 -7.71 8.68
CA ARG A 55 6.08 -8.39 9.99
C ARG A 55 7.20 -7.88 10.88
N GLN A 56 8.40 -7.64 10.34
CA GLN A 56 9.51 -7.09 11.09
C GLN A 56 9.20 -5.66 11.55
N HIS A 57 8.74 -4.80 10.65
CA HIS A 57 8.29 -3.44 10.99
C HIS A 57 7.22 -3.46 12.10
N SER A 58 6.24 -4.36 12.00
CA SER A 58 5.19 -4.51 13.02
C SER A 58 5.74 -4.84 14.41
N ARG A 59 6.77 -5.70 14.47
CA ARG A 59 7.45 -6.06 15.73
C ARG A 59 8.26 -4.90 16.29
N ASP A 60 9.05 -4.24 15.44
CA ASP A 60 9.91 -3.13 15.85
C ASP A 60 9.10 -1.94 16.38
N ARG A 61 7.89 -1.75 15.85
CA ARG A 61 6.94 -0.72 16.27
C ARG A 61 5.95 -1.16 17.35
N ILE A 62 6.02 -2.42 17.80
CA ILE A 62 5.12 -3.01 18.81
C ILE A 62 3.64 -2.77 18.46
N LEU A 63 3.28 -3.04 17.20
CA LEU A 63 1.92 -2.81 16.70
C LEU A 63 1.00 -3.98 17.04
N GLY A 64 -0.23 -3.66 17.44
CA GLY A 64 -1.30 -4.65 17.65
C GLY A 64 -1.83 -5.25 16.36
N GLU A 65 -2.60 -6.34 16.48
CA GLU A 65 -3.23 -7.05 15.36
C GLU A 65 -4.27 -6.21 14.59
N ASP A 66 -4.79 -5.17 15.24
CA ASP A 66 -5.72 -4.19 14.68
C ASP A 66 -5.02 -3.18 13.74
N CYS A 67 -3.68 -3.18 13.69
CA CYS A 67 -2.92 -2.26 12.88
C CYS A 67 -3.02 -2.58 11.37
N ALA A 68 -3.72 -1.73 10.63
CA ALA A 68 -3.87 -1.87 9.19
C ALA A 68 -2.72 -1.23 8.39
N TYR A 69 -2.22 -1.97 7.40
CA TYR A 69 -1.29 -1.50 6.38
C TYR A 69 -2.03 -1.26 5.07
N TRP A 70 -1.89 -0.06 4.49
CA TRP A 70 -2.40 0.22 3.16
C TRP A 70 -1.41 -0.29 2.12
N VAL A 71 -1.84 -1.27 1.32
CA VAL A 71 -1.05 -1.84 0.22
C VAL A 71 -1.86 -1.70 -1.06
N CYS A 72 -1.28 -1.05 -2.07
CA CYS A 72 -2.01 -0.64 -3.27
C CYS A 72 -2.69 -1.80 -4.02
N ALA A 73 -2.10 -3.00 -4.03
CA ALA A 73 -2.70 -4.18 -4.67
C ALA A 73 -3.97 -4.68 -3.95
N TYR A 74 -4.07 -4.48 -2.63
CA TYR A 74 -5.21 -4.94 -1.82
C TYR A 74 -6.29 -3.87 -1.68
N ALA A 75 -5.88 -2.62 -1.56
CA ALA A 75 -6.77 -1.50 -1.29
C ALA A 75 -7.40 -0.89 -2.55
N ASN A 76 -6.68 -0.88 -3.68
CA ASN A 76 -7.25 -0.39 -4.94
C ASN A 76 -8.13 -1.45 -5.60
N ASN A 77 -9.20 -1.01 -6.26
CA ASN A 77 -10.00 -1.87 -7.12
C ASN A 77 -9.18 -2.27 -8.37
N GLN A 78 -8.77 -3.54 -8.43
CA GLN A 78 -7.95 -4.07 -9.53
C GLN A 78 -8.69 -4.16 -10.88
N TRP A 79 -10.01 -3.95 -10.88
CA TRP A 79 -10.84 -3.86 -12.08
C TRP A 79 -10.94 -2.44 -12.65
N GLN A 80 -10.57 -1.42 -11.87
CA GLN A 80 -10.71 0.01 -12.18
C GLN A 80 -9.49 0.80 -11.66
N LEU A 81 -8.28 0.33 -11.98
CA LEU A 81 -7.04 0.97 -11.50
C LEU A 81 -6.89 2.42 -11.98
N GLY A 82 -7.41 2.75 -13.17
CA GLY A 82 -7.35 4.11 -13.74
C GLY A 82 -7.98 5.17 -12.84
N ASP A 83 -9.03 4.83 -12.09
CA ASP A 83 -9.71 5.77 -11.19
C ASP A 83 -8.85 6.17 -9.99
N ASN A 84 -7.84 5.33 -9.66
CA ASN A 84 -6.94 5.55 -8.53
C ASN A 84 -5.65 6.27 -8.93
N VAL A 85 -5.37 6.36 -10.23
CA VAL A 85 -4.18 7.01 -10.82
C VAL A 85 -4.65 8.19 -11.67
N THR A 86 -4.76 9.34 -11.02
CA THR A 86 -5.23 10.60 -11.61
C THR A 86 -4.10 11.35 -12.34
N THR A 87 -4.48 12.29 -13.22
CA THR A 87 -3.53 13.17 -13.92
C THR A 87 -2.64 13.96 -12.95
N ASP A 88 -3.22 14.41 -11.83
CA ASP A 88 -2.47 14.96 -10.70
C ASP A 88 -2.23 13.86 -9.65
N PRO A 89 -0.98 13.41 -9.42
CA PRO A 89 -0.66 12.42 -8.38
C PRO A 89 -1.12 12.82 -6.99
N ALA A 90 -1.27 14.12 -6.69
CA ALA A 90 -1.75 14.59 -5.40
C ALA A 90 -3.24 14.27 -5.15
N GLN A 91 -4.02 13.95 -6.20
CA GLN A 91 -5.42 13.54 -6.09
C GLN A 91 -5.62 12.02 -6.07
N SER A 92 -4.52 11.27 -6.21
CA SER A 92 -4.54 9.81 -6.29
C SER A 92 -4.99 9.17 -4.98
N ALA A 93 -5.45 7.91 -5.07
CA ALA A 93 -5.77 7.11 -3.88
C ALA A 93 -4.54 6.93 -2.97
N PHE A 94 -3.34 6.92 -3.56
CA PHE A 94 -2.07 6.83 -2.86
C PHE A 94 -1.87 8.06 -1.96
N ARG A 95 -1.99 9.28 -2.51
CA ARG A 95 -1.82 10.51 -1.72
C ARG A 95 -2.85 10.63 -0.58
N LYS A 96 -4.10 10.20 -0.84
CA LYS A 96 -5.17 10.15 0.18
C LYS A 96 -4.83 9.16 1.30
N ALA A 97 -4.37 7.95 0.97
CA ALA A 97 -3.94 6.97 1.96
C ALA A 97 -2.75 7.46 2.80
N MET A 98 -1.77 8.10 2.16
CA MET A 98 -0.62 8.70 2.85
C MET A 98 -1.01 9.83 3.82
N ALA A 99 -2.03 10.62 3.49
CA ALA A 99 -2.58 11.65 4.40
C ALA A 99 -3.25 11.03 5.64
N LEU A 100 -3.86 9.85 5.51
CA LEU A 100 -4.56 9.18 6.61
C LEU A 100 -3.64 8.38 7.53
N ALA A 101 -2.57 7.81 6.97
CA ALA A 101 -1.58 7.00 7.69
C ALA A 101 -0.79 7.83 8.70
N GLU A 102 -0.20 7.21 9.72
CA GLU A 102 0.74 7.82 10.66
C GLU A 102 2.16 7.94 10.07
N GLY A 103 2.51 7.06 9.14
CA GLY A 103 3.75 7.14 8.39
C GLY A 103 3.80 6.17 7.22
N THR A 104 4.96 6.15 6.57
CA THR A 104 5.24 5.33 5.37
C THR A 104 6.29 4.27 5.68
N VAL A 105 6.05 3.05 5.22
CA VAL A 105 7.01 1.95 5.20
C VAL A 105 7.46 1.75 3.77
N SER A 106 8.70 2.08 3.46
CA SER A 106 9.33 1.78 2.16
C SER A 106 9.95 0.38 2.20
N ILE A 107 9.47 -0.51 1.36
CA ILE A 107 10.04 -1.86 1.21
C ILE A 107 11.18 -1.78 0.20
N VAL A 108 12.38 -2.08 0.67
CA VAL A 108 13.62 -2.04 -0.12
C VAL A 108 13.99 -3.48 -0.46
N ASP A 109 13.76 -3.87 -1.72
CA ASP A 109 14.17 -5.18 -2.23
C ASP A 109 15.70 -5.28 -2.37
N GLY A 110 16.23 -6.48 -2.62
CA GLY A 110 17.68 -6.72 -2.69
C GLY A 110 18.43 -5.88 -3.73
N SER A 111 17.73 -5.39 -4.75
CA SER A 111 18.29 -4.51 -5.79
C SER A 111 17.91 -3.03 -5.59
N ALA A 112 17.21 -2.70 -4.50
CA ALA A 112 16.62 -1.39 -4.24
C ALA A 112 15.82 -0.84 -5.43
N THR A 113 15.15 -1.75 -6.15
CA THR A 113 14.36 -1.48 -7.36
C THR A 113 13.30 -0.41 -7.08
N CYS A 114 12.74 -0.38 -5.87
CA CYS A 114 11.80 0.66 -5.45
C CYS A 114 12.30 2.08 -5.78
N PHE A 115 13.58 2.40 -5.60
CA PHE A 115 14.11 3.75 -5.87
C PHE A 115 14.25 4.08 -7.36
N THR A 116 14.08 3.11 -8.24
CA THR A 116 14.01 3.32 -9.70
C THR A 116 12.59 3.57 -10.20
N ARG A 117 11.57 3.41 -9.34
CA ARG A 117 10.16 3.53 -9.72
C ARG A 117 9.64 4.92 -9.36
N VAL A 118 9.11 5.63 -10.36
CA VAL A 118 8.61 7.00 -10.20
C VAL A 118 7.58 7.16 -9.07
N TRP A 119 6.67 6.19 -8.91
CA TRP A 119 5.67 6.21 -7.84
C TRP A 119 6.30 6.08 -6.46
N CYS A 120 7.24 5.14 -6.27
CA CYS A 120 7.94 4.99 -4.99
C CYS A 120 8.79 6.23 -4.68
N ALA A 121 9.44 6.84 -5.68
CA ALA A 121 10.18 8.09 -5.49
C ALA A 121 9.25 9.24 -5.06
N TYR A 122 8.07 9.35 -5.68
CA TYR A 122 7.05 10.32 -5.29
C TYR A 122 6.55 10.08 -3.86
N GLU A 123 6.28 8.83 -3.48
CA GLU A 123 5.83 8.46 -2.12
C GLU A 123 6.90 8.78 -1.06
N VAL A 124 8.18 8.57 -1.35
CA VAL A 124 9.29 8.99 -0.48
C VAL A 124 9.34 10.51 -0.36
N PHE A 125 9.27 11.23 -1.47
CA PHE A 125 9.23 12.71 -1.47
C PHE A 125 8.07 13.25 -0.63
N VAL A 126 6.85 12.73 -0.84
CA VAL A 126 5.68 13.15 -0.06
C VAL A 126 5.86 12.83 1.43
N SER A 127 6.46 11.69 1.76
CA SER A 127 6.67 11.30 3.17
C SER A 127 7.69 12.18 3.89
N LEU A 128 8.71 12.68 3.18
CA LEU A 128 9.82 13.43 3.77
C LEU A 128 9.65 14.95 3.68
N CYS A 129 9.07 15.44 2.60
CA CYS A 129 9.10 16.87 2.25
C CYS A 129 7.74 17.55 2.39
N VAL A 130 6.63 16.81 2.28
CA VAL A 130 5.30 17.40 2.44
C VAL A 130 4.96 17.43 3.92
N VAL A 131 5.07 18.63 4.50
CA VAL A 131 4.70 18.89 5.89
C VAL A 131 3.25 18.46 6.09
N ARG A 132 3.03 17.56 7.05
CA ARG A 132 1.68 17.32 7.58
C ARG A 132 1.29 18.57 8.33
N GLU A 133 0.18 19.21 7.95
CA GLU A 133 -0.37 20.24 8.82
C GLU A 133 -0.58 19.60 10.20
N PRO A 134 -0.02 20.19 11.27
CA PRO A 134 -0.33 19.72 12.61
C PRO A 134 -1.84 19.81 12.75
N HIS A 135 -2.51 18.68 12.99
CA HIS A 135 -3.85 18.73 13.55
C HIS A 135 -3.70 19.34 14.94
N TYR A 136 -3.82 20.66 15.04
CA TYR A 136 -4.05 21.33 16.32
C TYR A 136 -5.39 20.79 16.83
N LEU A 137 -5.31 19.80 17.72
CA LEU A 137 -6.42 19.40 18.56
C LEU A 137 -6.62 20.55 19.55
N TYR A 138 -7.60 21.42 19.28
CA TYR A 138 -8.25 22.25 20.29
C TYR A 138 -9.33 21.43 21.01
#